data_AF-A0A7S4CZR9-F1
#
_entry.id   AF-A0A7S4CZR9-F1
#
_cell.length_a   1.000
_cell.length_b   1.000
_cell.length_c   1.000
_cell.angle_alpha   90.00
_cell.angle_beta   90.00
_cell.angle_gamma   90.00
#
_symmetry.space_group_name_H-M   'P 1'
#
loop_
_entity.id
_entity.type
_entity.pdbx_description
1 polymer ?
#
loop_
_entity_poly.entity_id
_entity_poly.type
_entity_poly.pdbx_seq_one_letter_code
_entity_poly.pdbx_strand_id
1 'polypeptide(L)'
;MSGMSIQGDITSNVDIQVPKKVRNNGTMFAHVFVTKSGSPPRPGPSGYNENAVLYKAQVLTSYSSCIRNTTRTLLSSAQMEHGDTSVKTCNFLKPKIVIRLVDDTTVYPKQAVPGDIYPYLQFVGKKYKPILFLDETWLLKEHLLPINSSAQILPLEVQYRTVSLGFWRLILRFDEALKMMEGMIGGESEEPDNIRRMLTETSPWLLLVTFLVTILHTLFDILAFRSDVMFWRSRKNMEGLSANNVLAEVICQLIILLYLWNNDAGWIIVITMAVGLAIQIWKAGIALRLKRMGKDSSTAQADATAMRWLSYVLYPLVLGYAVYSLVYKEHKDWYSWVLESMASAVYAFGFVLMTPQLYINYKLKSVANLPWRVFMYRACNTFIDDLFAFIIKMPTMHRLSAFRDDVVFIIYLVQRWQYPVDPTRKEGFDGEEDNPKKDD
;
A
#
# COMPACT_ATOMS: atom_id res chain seq x y z
N MET A 1 13.33 42.25 3.10
CA MET A 1 12.75 41.52 1.95
C MET A 1 13.85 41.40 0.91
N SER A 2 14.34 40.19 0.67
CA SER A 2 15.32 39.90 -0.37
C SER A 2 14.62 39.92 -1.73
N GLY A 3 14.92 40.90 -2.58
CA GLY A 3 14.48 40.90 -3.97
C GLY A 3 15.49 40.10 -4.81
N MET A 4 15.06 39.03 -5.46
CA MET A 4 15.87 38.27 -6.41
C MET A 4 15.46 38.59 -7.84
N SER A 5 16.44 38.86 -8.70
CA SER A 5 16.26 39.00 -10.14
C SER A 5 16.16 37.61 -10.77
N ILE A 6 15.17 37.38 -11.64
CA ILE A 6 14.81 36.05 -12.15
C ILE A 6 15.45 35.81 -13.52
N GLN A 7 16.38 34.84 -13.60
CA GLN A 7 16.86 34.25 -14.85
C GLN A 7 17.24 32.78 -14.59
N GLY A 8 16.33 31.85 -14.90
CA GLY A 8 16.50 30.40 -14.66
C GLY A 8 15.86 29.87 -13.36
N ASP A 9 16.12 28.60 -13.07
CA ASP A 9 15.74 27.95 -11.81
C ASP A 9 16.60 28.52 -10.68
N ILE A 10 15.98 29.10 -9.65
CA ILE A 10 16.67 29.72 -8.52
C ILE A 10 16.34 28.95 -7.25
N THR A 11 17.37 28.54 -6.53
CA THR A 11 17.23 27.97 -5.18
C THR A 11 17.92 28.91 -4.19
N SER A 12 17.23 29.26 -3.12
CA SER A 12 17.78 30.09 -2.05
C SER A 12 17.43 29.52 -0.68
N ASN A 13 18.42 29.49 0.20
CA ASN A 13 18.23 29.10 1.59
C ASN A 13 18.15 30.35 2.44
N VAL A 14 17.09 30.47 3.22
CA VAL A 14 16.81 31.61 4.08
C VAL A 14 16.52 31.10 5.49
N ASP A 15 17.27 31.60 6.46
CA ASP A 15 17.01 31.29 7.86
C ASP A 15 15.90 32.19 8.40
N ILE A 16 14.79 31.57 8.82
CA ILE A 16 13.62 32.28 9.33
C ILE A 16 13.62 32.28 10.85
N GLN A 17 13.50 33.48 11.41
CA GLN A 17 13.25 33.64 12.85
C GLN A 17 11.78 33.36 13.15
N VAL A 18 11.52 32.34 13.98
CA VAL A 18 10.17 31.89 14.31
C VAL A 18 9.56 32.81 15.39
N PRO A 19 8.46 33.53 15.08
CA PRO A 19 7.81 34.41 16.06
C PRO A 19 7.30 33.63 17.28
N LYS A 20 7.28 34.28 18.44
CA LYS A 20 6.73 33.70 19.69
C LYS A 20 5.29 33.19 19.53
N LYS A 21 4.49 33.84 18.68
CA LYS A 21 3.11 33.42 18.37
C LYS A 21 3.06 32.05 17.67
N VAL A 22 3.98 31.79 16.75
CA VAL A 22 4.04 30.51 16.01
C VAL A 22 4.53 29.38 16.92
N ARG A 23 5.45 29.70 17.85
CA ARG A 23 5.88 28.77 18.92
C ARG A 23 4.76 28.39 19.90
N ASN A 24 3.75 29.24 20.04
CA ASN A 24 2.56 28.98 20.84
C ASN A 24 1.40 28.49 19.97
N ASN A 25 1.65 27.50 19.10
CA ASN A 25 0.66 26.91 18.19
C ASN A 25 0.00 27.88 17.19
N GLY A 26 0.61 29.02 16.89
CA GLY A 26 0.13 29.92 15.85
C GLY A 26 0.47 29.45 14.43
N THR A 27 -0.31 29.91 13.44
CA THR A 27 -0.05 29.66 12.02
C THR A 27 0.89 30.70 11.44
N MET A 28 1.76 30.26 10.52
CA MET A 28 2.64 31.15 9.76
C MET A 28 2.22 31.15 8.28
N PHE A 29 2.18 32.33 7.67
CA PHE A 29 1.87 32.50 6.25
C PHE A 29 3.09 33.02 5.49
N ALA A 30 3.38 32.42 4.35
CA ALA A 30 4.28 32.97 3.33
C ALA A 30 3.47 33.80 2.34
N HIS A 31 3.85 35.06 2.17
CA HIS A 31 3.28 35.94 1.15
C HIS A 31 4.27 36.09 0.00
N VAL A 32 3.92 35.55 -1.16
CA VAL A 32 4.76 35.55 -2.36
C VAL A 32 4.24 36.60 -3.33
N PHE A 33 5.13 37.53 -3.71
CA PHE A 33 4.87 38.57 -4.70
C PHE A 33 5.80 38.38 -5.88
N VAL A 34 5.25 38.22 -7.08
CA VAL A 34 6.01 38.18 -8.34
C VAL A 34 5.63 39.43 -9.12
N THR A 35 6.60 40.30 -9.40
CA THR A 35 6.37 41.56 -10.13
C THR A 35 7.17 41.62 -11.41
N LYS A 36 6.66 42.38 -12.39
CA LYS A 36 7.45 42.75 -13.56
C LYS A 36 8.63 43.62 -13.12
N SER A 37 9.79 43.42 -13.76
CA SER A 37 11.00 44.21 -13.48
C SER A 37 10.69 45.71 -13.51
N GLY A 38 11.07 46.42 -12.44
CA GLY A 38 10.82 47.85 -12.25
C GLY A 38 9.48 48.21 -11.57
N SER A 39 8.57 47.27 -11.32
CA SER A 39 7.32 47.52 -10.56
C SER A 39 7.46 47.11 -9.09
N PRO A 40 7.16 48.00 -8.12
CA PRO A 40 7.22 47.68 -6.70
C PRO A 40 6.11 46.69 -6.30
N PRO A 41 6.36 45.79 -5.33
CA PRO A 41 5.39 44.77 -4.88
C PRO A 41 4.28 45.31 -3.97
N ARG A 42 4.43 46.52 -3.42
CA ARG A 42 3.47 47.13 -2.49
C ARG A 42 2.77 48.31 -3.13
N PRO A 43 1.46 48.53 -2.85
CA PRO A 43 0.82 49.81 -3.12
C PRO A 43 1.51 50.90 -2.27
N GLY A 44 2.41 51.66 -2.90
CA GLY A 44 3.28 52.69 -2.34
C GLY A 44 3.63 53.75 -3.41
N PRO A 45 4.30 54.87 -3.06
CA PRO A 45 4.21 56.09 -3.86
C PRO A 45 5.01 55.96 -5.16
N SER A 46 4.27 56.05 -6.27
CA SER A 46 4.66 56.03 -7.68
C SER A 46 5.17 54.68 -8.25
N GLY A 47 4.52 54.23 -9.33
CA GLY A 47 4.96 53.07 -10.12
C GLY A 47 4.29 51.72 -9.82
N TYR A 48 3.44 51.61 -8.80
CA TYR A 48 2.68 50.38 -8.53
C TYR A 48 1.63 50.13 -9.63
N ASN A 49 1.77 49.00 -10.33
CA ASN A 49 0.79 48.53 -11.29
C ASN A 49 0.21 47.20 -10.81
N GLU A 50 -1.03 47.22 -10.34
CA GLU A 50 -1.74 46.03 -9.85
C GLU A 50 -1.82 44.91 -10.90
N ASN A 51 -1.81 45.27 -12.19
CA ASN A 51 -1.84 44.30 -13.28
C ASN A 51 -0.48 43.62 -13.50
N ALA A 52 0.61 44.22 -13.01
CA ALA A 52 1.97 43.71 -13.13
C ALA A 52 2.44 42.96 -11.86
N VAL A 53 1.57 42.80 -10.86
CA VAL A 53 1.85 42.08 -9.61
C VAL A 53 0.99 40.83 -9.53
N LEU A 54 1.65 39.69 -9.32
CA LEU A 54 1.04 38.42 -8.92
C LEU A 54 1.25 38.23 -7.43
N TYR A 55 0.17 37.90 -6.73
CA TYR A 55 0.19 37.67 -5.29
C TYR A 55 -0.44 36.32 -4.98
N LYS A 56 0.23 35.54 -4.13
CA LYS A 56 -0.31 34.32 -3.55
C LYS A 56 0.19 34.14 -2.13
N ALA A 57 -0.71 33.73 -1.24
CA ALA A 57 -0.39 33.39 0.14
C ALA A 57 -0.46 31.88 0.34
N GLN A 58 0.41 31.36 1.19
CA GLN A 58 0.50 29.94 1.52
C GLN A 58 0.76 29.73 3.00
N VAL A 59 0.18 28.69 3.58
CA VAL A 59 0.39 28.34 4.99
C VAL A 59 1.68 27.52 5.11
N LEU A 60 2.62 28.01 5.93
CA LEU A 60 3.91 27.37 6.20
C LEU A 60 3.86 26.36 7.35
N THR A 61 2.84 26.45 8.20
CA THR A 61 2.63 25.57 9.34
C THR A 61 1.66 24.46 8.99
N SER A 62 1.96 23.23 9.41
CA SER A 62 1.06 22.08 9.33
C SER A 62 0.88 21.49 10.73
N TYR A 63 -0.34 21.07 11.06
CA TYR A 63 -0.64 20.40 12.31
C TYR A 63 -0.72 18.90 12.07
N SER A 64 -0.06 18.11 12.91
CA SER A 64 -0.16 16.66 12.89
C SER A 64 -0.10 16.11 14.31
N SER A 65 -0.61 14.89 14.50
CA SER A 65 -0.54 14.19 15.79
C SER A 65 0.93 13.97 16.17
N CYS A 66 1.33 14.36 17.38
CA CYS A 66 2.64 13.99 17.87
C CYS A 66 2.63 12.46 18.06
N ILE A 67 3.36 11.71 17.24
CA ILE A 67 3.48 10.26 17.40
C ILE A 67 4.17 9.99 18.75
N ARG A 68 3.40 9.50 19.73
CA ARG A 68 3.95 8.81 20.89
C ARG A 68 3.94 7.33 20.54
N ASN A 69 5.12 6.73 20.40
CA ASN A 69 5.23 5.27 20.38
C ASN A 69 4.93 4.78 21.80
N THR A 70 3.66 4.45 22.09
CA THR A 70 3.23 3.77 23.31
C THR A 70 3.41 2.26 23.16
N THR A 71 4.62 1.81 22.83
CA THR A 71 4.99 0.40 22.88
C THR A 71 5.78 0.16 24.17
N ARG A 72 5.45 -0.91 24.90
CA ARG A 72 6.12 -1.27 26.15
C ARG A 72 6.35 -2.78 26.21
N THR A 73 7.43 -3.21 26.85
CA THR A 73 7.61 -4.64 27.17
C THR A 73 6.66 -5.01 28.30
N LEU A 74 5.77 -5.97 28.06
CA LEU A 74 4.69 -6.34 29.01
C LEU A 74 5.22 -6.82 30.38
N LEU A 75 6.43 -7.40 30.42
CA LEU A 75 7.08 -7.85 31.67
C LEU A 75 7.88 -6.77 32.40
N SER A 76 8.30 -5.69 31.73
CA SER A 76 9.29 -4.75 32.29
C SER A 76 8.71 -3.46 32.89
N SER A 77 7.40 -3.21 32.82
CA SER A 77 6.81 -1.95 33.29
C SER A 77 6.13 -2.07 34.66
N ALA A 78 6.92 -2.16 35.72
CA ALA A 78 6.52 -1.63 37.02
C ALA A 78 6.79 -0.11 36.99
N GLN A 79 5.74 0.69 37.20
CA GLN A 79 5.74 2.14 37.45
C GLN A 79 6.20 3.08 36.32
N MET A 80 5.24 3.47 35.46
CA MET A 80 5.07 4.87 35.04
C MET A 80 3.57 5.18 34.92
N GLU A 81 3.20 6.37 35.37
CA GLU A 81 1.83 6.86 35.54
C GLU A 81 1.01 6.81 34.24
N HIS A 82 -0.32 6.65 34.40
CA HIS A 82 -1.33 6.96 33.37
C HIS A 82 -1.18 8.43 32.92
N GLY A 83 -0.26 8.67 31.99
CA GLY A 83 -0.14 9.94 31.29
C GLY A 83 -1.22 10.01 30.22
N ASP A 84 -2.13 10.97 30.38
CA ASP A 84 -3.20 11.38 29.47
C ASP A 84 -3.05 10.88 28.02
N THR A 85 -4.04 10.09 27.59
CA THR A 85 -4.30 9.67 26.20
C THR A 85 -4.81 10.84 25.35
N SER A 86 -4.36 12.07 25.59
CA SER A 86 -4.63 13.18 24.69
C SER A 86 -3.57 13.19 23.59
N VAL A 87 -4.02 12.93 22.36
CA VAL A 87 -3.19 13.12 21.16
C VAL A 87 -2.77 14.58 21.13
N LYS A 88 -1.54 14.87 21.57
CA LYS A 88 -1.02 16.22 21.54
C LYS A 88 -0.86 16.60 20.06
N THR A 89 -1.50 17.67 19.63
CA THR A 89 -1.29 18.23 18.28
C THR A 89 0.03 18.99 18.28
N CYS A 90 0.99 18.54 17.47
CA CYS A 90 2.26 19.22 17.26
C CYS A 90 2.13 20.17 16.07
N ASN A 91 2.74 21.37 16.19
CA ASN A 91 2.88 22.29 15.06
C ASN A 91 4.20 21.99 14.34
N PHE A 92 4.15 21.85 13.02
CA PHE A 92 5.32 21.60 12.19
C PHE A 92 5.50 22.70 11.14
N LEU A 93 6.74 23.01 10.81
CA LEU A 93 7.11 23.93 9.73
C LEU A 93 7.41 23.14 8.45
N LYS A 94 6.90 23.62 7.32
CA LYS A 94 7.31 23.20 5.98
C LYS A 94 8.68 23.84 5.67
N PRO A 95 9.78 23.07 5.56
CA PRO A 95 11.11 23.65 5.35
C PRO A 95 11.35 24.08 3.89
N LYS A 96 10.44 23.76 2.97
CA LYS A 96 10.62 23.98 1.54
C LYS A 96 9.37 24.60 0.92
N ILE A 97 9.56 25.69 0.17
CA ILE A 97 8.53 26.30 -0.67
C ILE A 97 8.99 26.25 -2.12
N VAL A 98 8.19 25.63 -2.99
CA VAL A 98 8.45 25.60 -4.43
C VAL A 98 7.44 26.50 -5.14
N ILE A 99 7.93 27.59 -5.71
CA ILE A 99 7.17 28.57 -6.49
C ILE A 99 7.30 28.19 -7.96
N ARG A 100 6.20 27.80 -8.59
CA ARG A 100 6.14 27.42 -10.00
C ARG A 100 5.37 28.47 -10.80
N LEU A 101 6.02 29.07 -11.79
CA LEU A 101 5.34 29.90 -12.80
C LEU A 101 4.98 29.01 -13.99
N VAL A 102 3.69 28.92 -14.31
CA VAL A 102 3.24 28.13 -15.47
C VAL A 102 3.52 28.93 -16.73
N ASP A 103 4.36 28.37 -17.61
CA ASP A 103 4.61 28.90 -18.93
C ASP A 103 3.51 28.39 -19.87
N ASP A 104 2.63 29.32 -20.26
CA ASP A 104 1.49 29.04 -21.11
C ASP A 104 1.33 30.13 -22.15
N THR A 105 1.41 29.73 -23.42
CA THR A 105 1.20 30.58 -24.60
C THR A 105 -0.19 30.42 -25.21
N THR A 106 -1.01 29.51 -24.69
CA THR A 106 -2.36 29.27 -25.19
C THR A 106 -3.30 30.39 -24.76
N VAL A 107 -4.18 30.83 -25.66
CA VAL A 107 -5.11 31.94 -25.43
C VAL A 107 -6.48 31.38 -25.04
N TYR A 108 -6.89 31.59 -23.79
CA TYR A 108 -8.22 31.17 -23.35
C TYR A 108 -9.25 32.29 -23.49
N PRO A 109 -10.35 32.07 -24.26
CA PRO A 109 -11.48 32.96 -24.22
C PRO A 109 -12.25 32.77 -22.91
N LYS A 110 -12.74 33.86 -22.31
CA LYS A 110 -13.38 33.87 -20.96
C LYS A 110 -14.50 32.83 -20.78
N GLN A 111 -15.17 32.42 -21.85
CA GLN A 111 -16.30 31.49 -21.85
C GLN A 111 -15.92 30.02 -22.09
N ALA A 112 -14.71 29.72 -22.57
CA ALA A 112 -14.30 28.35 -22.90
C ALA A 112 -12.98 27.95 -22.21
N VAL A 113 -12.81 28.40 -20.96
CA VAL A 113 -11.68 28.00 -20.13
C VAL A 113 -11.94 26.59 -19.58
N PRO A 114 -10.99 25.65 -19.69
CA PRO A 114 -11.10 24.34 -19.06
C PRO A 114 -11.33 24.45 -17.55
N GLY A 115 -12.27 23.65 -17.01
CA GLY A 115 -12.68 23.73 -15.61
C GLY A 115 -11.56 23.43 -14.59
N ASP A 116 -10.51 22.72 -15.01
CA ASP A 116 -9.33 22.44 -14.20
C ASP A 116 -8.37 23.63 -14.08
N ILE A 117 -8.37 24.54 -15.05
CA ILE A 117 -7.48 25.72 -15.08
C ILE A 117 -8.21 26.94 -14.50
N TYR A 118 -9.53 27.03 -14.71
CA TYR A 118 -10.36 28.16 -14.32
C TYR A 118 -10.14 28.67 -12.87
N PRO A 119 -10.03 27.81 -11.83
CA PRO A 119 -9.83 28.27 -10.45
C PRO A 119 -8.49 28.99 -10.22
N TYR A 120 -7.51 28.75 -11.08
CA TYR A 120 -6.15 29.30 -10.96
C TYR A 120 -5.93 30.54 -11.81
N LEU A 121 -6.87 30.88 -12.70
CA LEU A 121 -6.78 32.04 -13.58
C LEU A 121 -7.39 33.28 -12.94
N GLN A 122 -6.59 34.36 -12.90
CA GLN A 122 -7.06 35.68 -12.49
C GLN A 122 -7.28 36.57 -13.72
N PHE A 123 -8.55 36.81 -14.05
CA PHE A 123 -8.93 37.70 -15.15
C PHE A 123 -8.89 39.17 -14.74
N VAL A 124 -8.20 39.99 -15.54
CA VAL A 124 -8.16 41.45 -15.45
C VAL A 124 -8.78 42.00 -16.74
N GLY A 125 -10.07 42.30 -16.70
CA GLY A 125 -10.82 42.76 -17.87
C GLY A 125 -10.85 41.72 -18.99
N LYS A 126 -10.19 42.01 -20.13
CA LYS A 126 -10.08 41.11 -21.30
C LYS A 126 -8.80 40.25 -21.31
N LYS A 127 -7.88 40.46 -20.37
CA LYS A 127 -6.61 39.71 -20.25
C LYS A 127 -6.62 38.88 -18.96
N TYR A 128 -5.75 37.90 -18.85
CA TYR A 128 -5.52 37.16 -17.61
C TYR A 128 -4.05 37.25 -17.21
N LYS A 129 -3.81 37.10 -15.91
CA LYS A 129 -2.45 37.02 -15.35
C LYS A 129 -1.91 35.59 -15.52
N PRO A 130 -0.58 35.41 -15.63
CA PRO A 130 0.00 34.07 -15.67
C PRO A 130 -0.23 33.34 -14.36
N ILE A 131 -0.29 32.01 -14.43
CA ILE A 131 -0.65 31.18 -13.28
C ILE A 131 0.58 31.01 -12.37
N LEU A 132 0.45 31.46 -11.13
CA LEU A 132 1.42 31.22 -10.07
C LEU A 132 0.94 30.05 -9.21
N PHE A 133 1.67 28.94 -9.26
CA PHE A 133 1.39 27.75 -8.47
C PHE A 133 2.42 27.64 -7.33
N LEU A 134 1.94 27.47 -6.11
CA LEU A 134 2.78 27.20 -4.95
C LEU A 134 2.62 25.72 -4.67
N ASP A 135 3.69 24.99 -4.90
CA ASP A 135 3.67 23.54 -4.96
C ASP A 135 3.98 22.94 -3.58
N GLU A 136 3.07 22.10 -3.10
CA GLU A 136 3.20 21.30 -1.88
C GLU A 136 3.17 19.80 -2.19
N THR A 137 2.93 19.41 -3.44
CA THR A 137 2.58 18.03 -3.81
C THR A 137 3.72 17.05 -3.53
N TRP A 138 4.95 17.52 -3.59
CA TRP A 138 6.16 16.71 -3.38
C TRP A 138 6.75 16.87 -1.97
N LEU A 139 6.05 17.55 -1.05
CA LEU A 139 6.49 17.67 0.34
C LEU A 139 6.01 16.47 1.15
N LEU A 140 6.96 15.71 1.69
CA LEU A 140 6.68 14.57 2.58
C LEU A 140 6.42 15.04 4.02
N LYS A 141 5.59 14.31 4.77
CA LYS A 141 5.34 14.59 6.20
C LYS A 141 6.61 14.41 7.04
N GLU A 142 7.47 13.44 6.69
CA GLU A 142 8.75 13.19 7.37
C GLU A 142 9.71 14.39 7.31
N HIS A 143 9.65 15.19 6.26
CA HIS A 143 10.51 16.37 6.10
C HIS A 143 10.02 17.59 6.89
N LEU A 144 8.86 17.51 7.55
CA LEU A 144 8.32 18.61 8.33
C LEU A 144 9.14 18.79 9.62
N LEU A 145 9.54 20.03 9.90
CA LEU A 145 10.34 20.35 11.08
C LEU A 145 9.44 20.64 12.28
N PRO A 146 9.55 19.91 13.40
CA PRO A 146 8.73 20.18 14.58
C PRO A 146 9.07 21.55 15.18
N ILE A 147 8.05 22.38 15.38
CA ILE A 147 8.19 23.69 16.03
C ILE A 147 8.09 23.48 17.53
N ASN A 148 9.25 23.43 18.19
CA ASN A 148 9.31 23.38 19.66
C ASN A 148 9.56 24.78 20.25
N SER A 149 9.32 24.96 21.55
CA SER A 149 9.49 26.26 22.23
C SER A 149 10.91 26.84 22.12
N SER A 150 11.91 25.96 21.93
CA SER A 150 13.33 26.29 21.80
C SER A 150 13.80 26.56 20.36
N ALA A 151 13.02 26.22 19.33
CA ALA A 151 13.41 26.43 17.93
C ALA A 151 13.20 27.90 17.53
N GLN A 152 14.28 28.69 17.57
CA GLN A 152 14.23 30.13 17.24
C GLN A 152 14.51 30.42 15.76
N ILE A 153 15.35 29.60 15.13
CA ILE A 153 15.78 29.75 13.74
C ILE A 153 15.51 28.43 13.05
N LEU A 154 14.77 28.47 11.95
CA LEU A 154 14.51 27.31 11.11
C LEU A 154 14.93 27.61 9.67
N PRO A 155 15.62 26.68 9.00
CA PRO A 155 16.01 26.86 7.60
C PRO A 155 14.78 26.74 6.70
N LEU A 156 14.65 27.67 5.75
CA LEU A 156 13.65 27.64 4.69
C LEU A 156 14.34 27.64 3.32
N GLU A 157 14.13 26.58 2.55
CA GLU A 157 14.51 26.50 1.15
C GLU A 157 13.39 27.08 0.27
N VAL A 158 13.67 28.15 -0.46
CA VAL A 158 12.76 28.74 -1.45
C VAL A 158 13.30 28.44 -2.84
N GLN A 159 12.52 27.67 -3.62
CA GLN A 159 12.82 27.35 -5.01
C GLN A 159 11.86 28.06 -5.94
N TYR A 160 12.37 28.67 -7.00
CA TYR A 160 11.60 29.23 -8.11
C TYR A 160 11.91 28.46 -9.39
N ARG A 161 10.87 27.95 -10.07
CA ARG A 161 10.99 27.23 -11.34
C ARG A 161 9.87 27.59 -12.30
N THR A 162 10.11 27.44 -13.59
CA THR A 162 9.04 27.48 -14.61
C THR A 162 8.59 26.07 -14.95
N VAL A 163 7.32 25.90 -15.29
CA VAL A 163 6.75 24.59 -15.66
C VAL A 163 5.84 24.73 -16.86
N SER A 164 5.87 23.74 -17.75
CA SER A 164 4.95 23.65 -18.89
C SER A 164 3.52 23.36 -18.44
N LEU A 165 2.53 23.90 -19.17
CA LEU A 165 1.12 23.67 -18.89
C LEU A 165 0.76 22.19 -18.74
N GLY A 166 1.25 21.32 -19.62
CA GLY A 166 0.94 19.89 -19.60
C GLY A 166 1.43 19.19 -18.33
N PHE A 167 2.66 19.45 -17.91
CA PHE A 167 3.21 18.88 -16.69
C PHE A 167 2.54 19.44 -15.43
N TRP A 168 2.19 20.74 -15.44
CA TRP A 168 1.41 21.32 -14.35
C TRP A 168 0.02 20.68 -14.22
N ARG A 169 -0.69 20.45 -15.32
CA ARG A 169 -1.98 19.74 -15.30
C ARG A 169 -1.83 18.33 -14.75
N LEU A 170 -0.74 17.62 -15.08
CA LEU A 170 -0.44 16.31 -14.51
C LEU A 170 -0.30 16.38 -12.97
N ILE A 171 0.43 17.38 -12.45
CA ILE A 171 0.59 17.61 -11.01
C ILE A 171 -0.78 17.86 -10.35
N LEU A 172 -1.64 18.68 -10.96
CA LEU A 172 -2.98 18.94 -10.42
C LEU A 172 -3.82 17.66 -10.34
N ARG A 173 -3.81 16.82 -11.38
CA ARG A 173 -4.54 15.54 -11.38
C ARG A 173 -3.99 14.58 -10.34
N PHE A 174 -2.68 14.55 -10.18
CA PHE A 174 -2.04 13.72 -9.17
C PHE A 174 -2.40 14.19 -7.75
N ASP A 175 -2.38 15.49 -7.48
CA ASP A 175 -2.77 16.07 -6.19
C ASP A 175 -4.25 15.82 -5.87
N GLU A 176 -5.13 15.96 -6.86
CA GLU A 176 -6.56 15.64 -6.76
C GLU A 176 -6.78 14.15 -6.46
N ALA A 177 -6.06 13.25 -7.13
CA ALA A 177 -6.12 11.81 -6.90
C ALA A 177 -5.65 11.43 -5.49
N LEU A 178 -4.57 12.04 -4.99
CA LEU A 178 -4.10 11.81 -3.62
C LEU A 178 -5.09 12.33 -2.57
N LYS A 179 -5.70 13.49 -2.79
CA LYS A 179 -6.74 14.03 -1.89
C LYS A 179 -8.00 13.17 -1.88
N MET A 180 -8.41 12.67 -3.04
CA MET A 180 -9.53 11.73 -3.14
C MET A 180 -9.22 10.43 -2.40
N MET A 181 -7.98 9.93 -2.54
CA MET A 181 -7.50 8.76 -1.82
C MET A 181 -7.50 8.99 -0.31
N GLU A 182 -6.94 10.10 0.17
CA GLU A 182 -6.92 10.48 1.58
C GLU A 182 -8.35 10.62 2.14
N GLY A 183 -9.28 11.19 1.37
CA GLY A 183 -10.69 11.30 1.74
C GLY A 183 -11.44 9.96 1.79
N MET A 184 -11.09 9.00 0.93
CA MET A 184 -11.73 7.67 0.89
C MET A 184 -11.16 6.71 1.94
N ILE A 185 -9.87 6.83 2.26
CA ILE A 185 -9.13 5.90 3.13
C ILE A 185 -9.16 6.36 4.60
N GLY A 186 -9.61 7.58 4.88
CA GLY A 186 -9.57 8.19 6.20
C GLY A 186 -8.28 8.98 6.40
N GLY A 187 -8.43 10.29 6.69
CA GLY A 187 -7.41 11.33 6.54
C GLY A 187 -6.16 11.27 7.43
N GLU A 188 -5.89 10.15 8.11
CA GLU A 188 -4.65 9.93 8.87
C GLU A 188 -3.78 8.80 8.31
N SER A 189 -4.08 8.28 7.12
CA SER A 189 -3.24 7.26 6.50
C SER A 189 -1.85 7.78 6.10
N GLU A 190 -0.82 6.96 6.33
CA GLU A 190 0.56 7.18 5.85
C GLU A 190 0.71 6.85 4.34
N GLU A 191 -0.29 6.18 3.75
CA GLU A 191 -0.31 5.74 2.35
C GLU A 191 -0.06 6.84 1.30
N PRO A 192 -0.74 8.01 1.33
CA PRO A 192 -0.48 9.07 0.34
C PRO A 192 0.95 9.61 0.44
N ASP A 193 1.54 9.63 1.63
CA ASP A 193 2.93 10.05 1.82
C ASP A 193 3.91 9.01 1.28
N ASN A 194 3.62 7.72 1.47
CA ASN A 194 4.38 6.62 0.87
C ASN A 194 4.37 6.65 -0.66
N ILE A 195 3.25 7.02 -1.29
CA ILE A 195 3.17 7.18 -2.75
C ILE A 195 4.01 8.37 -3.21
N ARG A 196 3.92 9.52 -2.52
CA ARG A 196 4.76 10.70 -2.80
C ARG A 196 6.24 10.37 -2.66
N ARG A 197 6.60 9.62 -1.62
CA ARG A 197 7.95 9.12 -1.36
C ARG A 197 8.43 8.23 -2.51
N MET A 198 7.63 7.24 -2.89
CA MET A 198 7.96 6.34 -4.00
C MET A 198 8.23 7.13 -5.29
N LEU A 199 7.43 8.15 -5.61
CA LEU A 199 7.63 8.94 -6.83
C LEU A 199 8.82 9.92 -6.76
N THR A 200 9.16 10.40 -5.57
CA THR A 200 10.21 11.42 -5.38
C THR A 200 11.60 10.78 -5.19
N GLU A 201 11.67 9.67 -4.45
CA GLU A 201 12.93 9.02 -4.08
C GLU A 201 13.34 7.89 -5.05
N THR A 202 12.40 7.36 -5.85
CA THR A 202 12.68 6.26 -6.78
C THR A 202 13.10 6.77 -8.15
N SER A 203 14.00 6.06 -8.82
CA SER A 203 14.36 6.41 -10.20
C SER A 203 13.16 6.21 -11.15
N PRO A 204 12.98 7.09 -12.15
CA PRO A 204 11.83 7.01 -13.07
C PRO A 204 11.74 5.68 -13.84
N TRP A 205 12.88 5.11 -14.20
CA TRP A 205 12.93 3.81 -14.89
C TRP A 205 12.46 2.67 -14.01
N LEU A 206 12.92 2.64 -12.74
CA LEU A 206 12.48 1.63 -11.80
C LEU A 206 10.99 1.77 -11.53
N LEU A 207 10.47 3.00 -11.42
CA LEU A 207 9.05 3.23 -11.22
C LEU A 207 8.20 2.74 -12.40
N LEU A 208 8.65 2.95 -13.64
CA LEU A 208 7.97 2.43 -14.83
C LEU A 208 7.94 0.89 -14.85
N VAL A 209 9.07 0.26 -14.54
CA VAL A 209 9.18 -1.21 -14.45
C VAL A 209 8.26 -1.74 -13.36
N THR A 210 8.26 -1.11 -12.17
CA THR A 210 7.34 -1.45 -11.08
C THR A 210 5.90 -1.32 -11.51
N PHE A 211 5.52 -0.24 -12.20
CA PHE A 211 4.16 -0.05 -12.69
C PHE A 211 3.72 -1.16 -13.66
N LEU A 212 4.55 -1.48 -14.65
CA LEU A 212 4.27 -2.56 -15.62
C LEU A 212 4.12 -3.91 -14.94
N VAL A 213 4.94 -4.17 -13.92
CA VAL A 213 4.90 -5.42 -13.19
C VAL A 213 3.70 -5.49 -12.26
N THR A 214 3.31 -4.41 -11.60
CA THR A 214 2.06 -4.35 -10.84
C THR A 214 0.86 -4.67 -11.72
N ILE A 215 0.82 -4.19 -12.98
CA ILE A 215 -0.24 -4.55 -13.94
C ILE A 215 -0.22 -6.05 -14.22
N LEU A 216 0.96 -6.63 -14.47
CA LEU A 216 1.10 -8.06 -14.75
C LEU A 216 0.71 -8.93 -13.55
N HIS A 217 1.13 -8.55 -12.34
CA HIS A 217 0.78 -9.22 -11.10
C HIS A 217 -0.74 -9.19 -10.88
N THR A 218 -1.37 -8.02 -11.06
CA THR A 218 -2.83 -7.87 -10.97
C THR A 218 -3.56 -8.73 -12.01
N LEU A 219 -3.04 -8.84 -13.24
CA LEU A 219 -3.62 -9.66 -14.29
C LEU A 219 -3.60 -11.15 -13.90
N PHE A 220 -2.45 -11.66 -13.44
CA PHE A 220 -2.31 -13.05 -13.01
C PHE A 220 -3.15 -13.35 -11.77
N ASP A 221 -3.29 -12.42 -10.83
CA ASP A 221 -4.19 -12.56 -9.69
C ASP A 221 -5.65 -12.71 -10.13
N ILE A 222 -6.11 -11.90 -11.09
CA ILE A 222 -7.47 -12.00 -11.64
C ILE A 222 -7.68 -13.36 -12.33
N LEU A 223 -6.69 -13.83 -13.10
CA LEU A 223 -6.74 -15.12 -13.78
C LEU A 223 -6.73 -16.29 -12.78
N ALA A 224 -5.89 -16.22 -11.75
CA ALA A 224 -5.85 -17.18 -10.65
C ALA A 224 -7.19 -17.22 -9.92
N PHE A 225 -7.75 -16.05 -9.60
CA PHE A 225 -9.03 -15.93 -8.92
C PHE A 225 -10.18 -16.51 -9.75
N ARG A 226 -10.28 -16.15 -11.04
CA ARG A 226 -11.30 -16.69 -11.94
C ARG A 226 -11.22 -18.20 -12.03
N SER A 227 -10.01 -18.74 -12.17
CA SER A 227 -9.79 -20.18 -12.26
C SER A 227 -10.08 -20.91 -10.94
N ASP A 228 -9.83 -20.30 -9.77
CA ASP A 228 -10.11 -20.87 -8.45
C ASP A 228 -11.62 -20.97 -8.21
N VAL A 229 -12.36 -19.88 -8.47
CA VAL A 229 -13.83 -19.86 -8.33
C VAL A 229 -14.49 -20.89 -9.25
N MET A 230 -14.02 -21.00 -10.49
CA MET A 230 -14.54 -21.98 -11.44
C MET A 230 -14.29 -23.42 -10.97
N PHE A 231 -13.10 -23.70 -10.45
CA PHE A 231 -12.74 -25.02 -9.92
C PHE A 231 -13.63 -25.44 -8.74
N TRP A 232 -13.85 -24.55 -7.77
CA TRP A 232 -14.68 -24.87 -6.60
C TRP A 232 -16.17 -24.97 -6.93
N ARG A 233 -16.64 -24.23 -7.94
CA ARG A 233 -18.04 -24.29 -8.38
C ARG A 233 -18.38 -25.58 -9.14
N SER A 234 -17.44 -26.14 -9.91
CA SER A 234 -17.70 -27.32 -10.75
C SER A 234 -17.46 -28.67 -10.06
N ARG A 235 -16.82 -28.67 -8.87
CA ARG A 235 -16.44 -29.91 -8.16
C ARG A 235 -17.63 -30.62 -7.50
N LYS A 236 -17.67 -31.94 -7.69
CA LYS A 236 -18.71 -32.84 -7.14
C LYS A 236 -18.22 -33.80 -6.05
N ASN A 237 -16.90 -33.98 -5.91
CA ASN A 237 -16.22 -34.88 -4.96
C ASN A 237 -14.98 -34.17 -4.36
N MET A 238 -14.51 -34.61 -3.19
CA MET A 238 -13.32 -34.08 -2.49
C MET A 238 -12.07 -34.97 -2.64
N GLU A 239 -12.09 -35.94 -3.57
CA GLU A 239 -10.90 -36.76 -3.86
C GLU A 239 -9.68 -35.85 -4.16
N GLY A 240 -8.56 -36.09 -3.46
CA GLY A 240 -7.32 -35.34 -3.65
C GLY A 240 -7.27 -33.93 -3.02
N LEU A 241 -8.28 -33.50 -2.27
CA LEU A 241 -8.25 -32.26 -1.49
C LEU A 241 -8.45 -32.53 0.00
N SER A 242 -7.78 -31.73 0.83
CA SER A 242 -7.96 -31.76 2.28
C SER A 242 -9.01 -30.73 2.73
N ALA A 243 -10.16 -31.21 3.20
CA ALA A 243 -11.17 -30.34 3.82
C ALA A 243 -10.68 -29.70 5.13
N ASN A 244 -9.79 -30.39 5.87
CA ASN A 244 -9.22 -29.85 7.10
C ASN A 244 -8.23 -28.72 6.79
N ASN A 245 -7.48 -28.83 5.69
CA ASN A 245 -6.59 -27.77 5.24
C ASN A 245 -7.38 -26.51 4.83
N VAL A 246 -8.46 -26.65 4.06
CA VAL A 246 -9.31 -25.51 3.69
C VAL A 246 -9.88 -24.82 4.94
N LEU A 247 -10.26 -25.57 5.97
CA LEU A 247 -10.72 -24.98 7.23
C LEU A 247 -9.59 -24.28 7.99
N ALA A 248 -8.40 -24.88 8.02
CA ALA A 248 -7.22 -24.26 8.64
C ALA A 248 -6.83 -22.94 7.96
N GLU A 249 -6.94 -22.86 6.62
CA GLU A 249 -6.74 -21.62 5.86
C GLU A 249 -7.71 -20.51 6.26
N VAL A 250 -9.00 -20.82 6.47
CA VAL A 250 -10.00 -19.84 6.95
C VAL A 250 -9.60 -19.28 8.31
N ILE A 251 -9.19 -20.14 9.25
CA ILE A 251 -8.77 -19.72 10.59
C ILE A 251 -7.53 -18.82 10.51
N CYS A 252 -6.56 -19.18 9.67
CA CYS A 252 -5.34 -18.40 9.47
C CYS A 252 -5.61 -17.03 8.87
N GLN A 253 -6.48 -16.93 7.86
CA GLN A 253 -6.89 -15.65 7.29
C GLN A 253 -7.66 -14.79 8.28
N LEU A 254 -8.51 -15.39 9.11
CA LEU A 254 -9.23 -14.67 10.16
C LEU A 254 -8.25 -14.08 11.20
N ILE A 255 -7.24 -14.84 11.62
CA ILE A 255 -6.19 -14.36 12.53
C ILE A 255 -5.44 -13.17 11.92
N ILE A 256 -5.06 -13.27 10.64
CA ILE A 256 -4.36 -12.18 9.94
C ILE A 256 -5.25 -10.94 9.83
N LEU A 257 -6.53 -11.10 9.49
CA LEU A 257 -7.48 -9.98 9.40
C LEU A 257 -7.62 -9.25 10.75
N LEU A 258 -7.75 -10.00 11.85
CA LEU A 258 -7.81 -9.44 13.20
C LEU A 258 -6.51 -8.73 13.59
N TYR A 259 -5.36 -9.29 13.19
CA TYR A 259 -4.06 -8.66 13.40
C TYR A 259 -3.92 -7.34 12.64
N LEU A 260 -4.35 -7.29 11.38
CA LEU A 260 -4.32 -6.06 10.58
C LEU A 260 -5.25 -4.99 11.16
N TRP A 261 -6.45 -5.40 11.59
CA TRP A 261 -7.40 -4.51 12.25
C TRP A 261 -6.83 -3.92 13.55
N ASN A 262 -6.18 -4.74 14.38
CA ASN A 262 -5.60 -4.31 15.65
C ASN A 262 -4.38 -3.37 15.50
N ASN A 263 -3.69 -3.44 14.37
CA ASN A 263 -2.53 -2.58 14.09
C ASN A 263 -2.89 -1.30 13.32
N ASP A 264 -4.17 -0.98 13.18
CA ASP A 264 -4.65 0.16 12.38
C ASP A 264 -4.06 0.14 10.96
N ALA A 265 -3.95 -1.06 10.37
CA ALA A 265 -3.46 -1.22 9.02
C ALA A 265 -4.39 -0.50 8.02
N GLY A 266 -3.84 -0.06 6.90
CA GLY A 266 -4.58 0.67 5.87
C GLY A 266 -5.89 -0.01 5.48
N TRP A 267 -6.97 0.79 5.40
CA TRP A 267 -8.32 0.30 5.10
C TRP A 267 -8.39 -0.55 3.83
N ILE A 268 -7.59 -0.22 2.81
CA ILE A 268 -7.50 -1.01 1.57
C ILE A 268 -7.06 -2.44 1.86
N ILE A 269 -6.02 -2.61 2.68
CA ILE A 269 -5.46 -3.93 3.01
C ILE A 269 -6.48 -4.73 3.84
N VAL A 270 -7.15 -4.08 4.79
CA VAL A 270 -8.19 -4.70 5.61
C VAL A 270 -9.37 -5.17 4.75
N ILE A 271 -9.87 -4.32 3.84
CA ILE A 271 -11.02 -4.64 2.98
C ILE A 271 -10.67 -5.77 2.02
N THR A 272 -9.50 -5.72 1.37
CA THR A 272 -9.09 -6.78 0.43
C THR A 272 -8.92 -8.12 1.14
N MET A 273 -8.35 -8.13 2.36
CA MET A 273 -8.26 -9.34 3.19
C MET A 273 -9.64 -9.85 3.64
N ALA A 274 -10.58 -8.96 3.99
CA ALA A 274 -11.93 -9.33 4.39
C ALA A 274 -12.71 -10.00 3.23
N VAL A 275 -12.58 -9.47 2.00
CA VAL A 275 -13.15 -10.10 0.81
C VAL A 275 -12.53 -11.48 0.57
N GLY A 276 -11.21 -11.61 0.72
CA GLY A 276 -10.51 -12.90 0.64
C GLY A 276 -11.03 -13.93 1.65
N LEU A 277 -11.25 -13.52 2.90
CA LEU A 277 -11.82 -14.36 3.94
C LEU A 277 -13.24 -14.84 3.60
N ALA A 278 -14.10 -13.94 3.07
CA ALA A 278 -15.46 -14.31 2.66
C ALA A 278 -15.45 -15.40 1.57
N ILE A 279 -14.53 -15.30 0.60
CA ILE A 279 -14.35 -16.31 -0.45
C ILE A 279 -13.84 -17.64 0.14
N GLN A 280 -12.89 -17.61 1.08
CA GLN A 280 -12.42 -18.83 1.73
C GLN A 280 -13.51 -19.51 2.57
N ILE A 281 -14.35 -18.74 3.27
CA ILE A 281 -15.51 -19.28 4.00
C ILE A 281 -16.48 -19.97 3.02
N TRP A 282 -16.74 -19.37 1.85
CA TRP A 282 -17.56 -19.99 0.82
C TRP A 282 -16.98 -21.34 0.36
N LYS A 283 -15.67 -21.40 0.09
CA LYS A 283 -14.98 -22.64 -0.29
C LYS A 283 -15.04 -23.70 0.81
N ALA A 284 -14.82 -23.31 2.07
CA ALA A 284 -14.97 -24.20 3.22
C ALA A 284 -16.39 -24.76 3.35
N GLY A 285 -17.42 -23.96 3.05
CA GLY A 285 -18.82 -24.40 2.99
C GLY A 285 -19.04 -25.50 1.95
N ILE A 286 -18.46 -25.36 0.76
CA ILE A 286 -18.50 -26.40 -0.28
C ILE A 286 -17.77 -27.67 0.18
N ALA A 287 -16.57 -27.53 0.74
CA ALA A 287 -15.77 -28.65 1.22
C ALA A 287 -16.50 -29.46 2.32
N LEU A 288 -17.07 -28.77 3.31
CA LEU A 288 -17.83 -29.40 4.39
C LEU A 288 -19.11 -30.09 3.88
N ARG A 289 -19.80 -29.51 2.90
CA ARG A 289 -20.98 -30.13 2.27
C ARG A 289 -20.61 -31.44 1.59
N LEU A 290 -19.52 -31.47 0.84
CA LEU A 290 -19.04 -32.66 0.13
C LEU A 290 -18.55 -33.75 1.09
N LYS A 291 -17.87 -33.36 2.18
CA LYS A 291 -17.46 -34.28 3.26
C LYS A 291 -18.65 -34.95 3.94
N ARG A 292 -19.71 -34.19 4.24
CA ARG A 292 -20.97 -34.72 4.83
C ARG A 292 -21.68 -35.72 3.92
N MET A 293 -21.49 -35.64 2.59
CA MET A 293 -22.07 -36.58 1.64
C MET A 293 -21.30 -37.92 1.53
N GLY A 294 -20.29 -38.16 2.39
CA GLY A 294 -19.63 -39.46 2.51
C GLY A 294 -18.69 -39.82 1.35
N LYS A 295 -18.33 -38.86 0.48
CA LYS A 295 -17.46 -39.07 -0.69
C LYS A 295 -15.95 -39.03 -0.36
N ASP A 296 -15.56 -39.40 0.87
CA ASP A 296 -14.24 -39.13 1.47
C ASP A 296 -13.61 -40.35 2.18
N SER A 297 -13.57 -41.54 1.56
CA SER A 297 -13.11 -42.74 2.29
C SER A 297 -11.58 -42.91 2.35
N SER A 298 -10.82 -42.57 1.31
CA SER A 298 -9.36 -42.83 1.25
C SER A 298 -8.49 -41.62 1.60
N THR A 299 -8.86 -40.42 1.13
CA THR A 299 -8.10 -39.17 1.34
C THR A 299 -8.12 -38.72 2.81
N ALA A 300 -9.24 -38.92 3.51
CA ALA A 300 -9.44 -38.42 4.87
C ALA A 300 -8.50 -39.05 5.91
N GLN A 301 -8.14 -40.33 5.75
CA GLN A 301 -7.21 -41.01 6.67
C GLN A 301 -5.76 -40.53 6.47
N ALA A 302 -5.38 -40.29 5.21
CA ALA A 302 -4.09 -39.72 4.87
C ALA A 302 -3.92 -38.32 5.44
N ASP A 303 -4.96 -37.50 5.27
CA ASP A 303 -5.05 -36.14 5.77
C ASP A 303 -4.98 -36.08 7.31
N ALA A 304 -5.77 -36.91 8.01
CA ALA A 304 -5.77 -36.95 9.48
C ALA A 304 -4.40 -37.34 10.06
N THR A 305 -3.70 -38.25 9.39
CA THR A 305 -2.35 -38.66 9.80
C THR A 305 -1.37 -37.51 9.60
N ALA A 306 -1.38 -36.87 8.44
CA ALA A 306 -0.51 -35.74 8.12
C ALA A 306 -0.72 -34.58 9.12
N MET A 307 -1.98 -34.20 9.37
CA MET A 307 -2.30 -33.08 10.26
C MET A 307 -1.92 -33.34 11.72
N ARG A 308 -1.99 -34.60 12.17
CA ARG A 308 -1.58 -34.98 13.53
C ARG A 308 -0.07 -34.89 13.72
N TRP A 309 0.73 -35.36 12.77
CA TRP A 309 2.18 -35.20 12.82
C TRP A 309 2.59 -33.73 12.72
N LEU A 310 1.88 -32.98 11.87
CA LEU A 310 2.07 -31.56 11.70
C LEU A 310 1.85 -30.79 13.02
N SER A 311 0.77 -31.10 13.74
CA SER A 311 0.42 -30.39 14.98
C SER A 311 1.44 -30.63 16.11
N TYR A 312 2.04 -31.82 16.18
CA TYR A 312 3.11 -32.12 17.15
C TYR A 312 4.35 -31.26 16.95
N VAL A 313 4.67 -30.89 15.71
CA VAL A 313 5.79 -29.98 15.41
C VAL A 313 5.35 -28.52 15.57
N LEU A 314 4.14 -28.18 15.12
CA LEU A 314 3.61 -26.81 15.10
C LEU A 314 3.43 -26.24 16.51
N TYR A 315 2.75 -26.97 17.41
CA TYR A 315 2.43 -26.45 18.74
C TYR A 315 3.63 -26.04 19.59
N PRO A 316 4.70 -26.84 19.74
CA PRO A 316 5.87 -26.41 20.52
C PRO A 316 6.60 -25.22 19.90
N LEU A 317 6.62 -25.13 18.57
CA LEU A 317 7.25 -24.03 17.83
C LEU A 317 6.47 -22.71 18.00
N VAL A 318 5.14 -22.75 17.87
CA VAL A 318 4.26 -21.61 18.14
C VAL A 318 4.39 -21.15 19.59
N LEU A 319 4.39 -22.09 20.53
CA LEU A 319 4.51 -21.79 21.96
C LEU A 319 5.88 -21.17 22.29
N GLY A 320 6.96 -21.70 21.72
CA GLY A 320 8.31 -21.17 21.87
C GLY A 320 8.43 -19.74 21.34
N TYR A 321 7.87 -19.46 20.15
CA TYR A 321 7.84 -18.10 19.61
C TYR A 321 6.97 -17.15 20.45
N ALA A 322 5.83 -17.60 20.95
CA ALA A 322 4.96 -16.78 21.80
C ALA A 322 5.67 -16.34 23.09
N VAL A 323 6.41 -17.26 23.72
CA VAL A 323 7.25 -16.97 24.90
C VAL A 323 8.38 -16.00 24.54
N TYR A 324 9.07 -16.22 23.40
CA TYR A 324 10.10 -15.31 22.92
C TYR A 324 9.56 -13.89 22.68
N SER A 325 8.43 -13.78 21.99
CA SER A 325 7.78 -12.49 21.73
C SER A 325 7.43 -11.78 23.03
N LEU A 326 6.90 -12.51 24.02
CA LEU A 326 6.50 -11.94 25.31
C LEU A 326 7.69 -11.31 26.07
N VAL A 327 8.88 -11.93 25.98
CA VAL A 327 10.08 -11.49 26.71
C VAL A 327 10.83 -10.36 26.00
N TYR A 328 10.94 -10.44 24.66
CA TYR A 328 11.86 -9.59 23.90
C TYR A 328 11.18 -8.50 23.05
N LYS A 329 9.88 -8.59 22.77
CA LYS A 329 9.17 -7.60 21.96
C LYS A 329 8.31 -6.67 22.81
N GLU A 330 8.18 -5.44 22.33
CA GLU A 330 7.26 -4.47 22.91
C GLU A 330 5.87 -4.66 22.30
N HIS A 331 4.84 -4.58 23.13
CA HIS A 331 3.44 -4.75 22.71
C HIS A 331 2.59 -3.63 23.31
N LYS A 332 1.48 -3.28 22.63
CA LYS A 332 0.52 -2.28 23.14
C LYS A 332 -0.21 -2.85 24.38
N ASP A 333 -0.82 -4.02 24.23
CA ASP A 333 -1.61 -4.71 25.26
C ASP A 333 -1.52 -6.24 25.14
N TRP A 334 -2.00 -6.97 26.15
CA TRP A 334 -2.07 -8.44 26.16
C TRP A 334 -2.84 -9.02 24.97
N TYR A 335 -3.92 -8.36 24.53
CA TYR A 335 -4.67 -8.76 23.34
C TYR A 335 -3.81 -8.64 22.06
N SER A 336 -3.07 -7.53 21.94
CA SER A 336 -2.15 -7.31 20.83
C SER A 336 -1.02 -8.34 20.82
N TRP A 337 -0.49 -8.72 21.99
CA TRP A 337 0.54 -9.77 22.09
C TRP A 337 0.03 -11.14 21.62
N VAL A 338 -1.15 -11.57 22.06
CA VAL A 338 -1.73 -12.85 21.62
C VAL A 338 -1.95 -12.84 20.11
N LEU A 339 -2.56 -11.78 19.58
CA LEU A 339 -2.80 -11.67 18.14
C LEU A 339 -1.51 -11.62 17.33
N GLU A 340 -0.51 -10.86 17.77
CA GLU A 340 0.78 -10.75 17.08
C GLU A 340 1.55 -12.08 17.13
N SER A 341 1.47 -12.81 18.23
CA SER A 341 2.05 -14.15 18.36
C SER A 341 1.35 -15.15 17.42
N MET A 342 0.01 -15.12 17.36
CA MET A 342 -0.77 -15.95 16.45
C MET A 342 -0.51 -15.59 14.98
N ALA A 343 -0.47 -14.32 14.63
CA ALA A 343 -0.20 -13.86 13.26
C ALA A 343 1.22 -14.21 12.82
N SER A 344 2.21 -13.99 13.69
CA SER A 344 3.60 -14.39 13.43
C SER A 344 3.73 -15.90 13.23
N ALA A 345 3.01 -16.70 14.04
CA ALA A 345 2.91 -18.13 13.84
C ALA A 345 2.30 -18.47 12.47
N VAL A 346 1.19 -17.86 12.09
CA VAL A 346 0.58 -18.08 10.76
C VAL A 346 1.56 -17.72 9.63
N TYR A 347 2.29 -16.61 9.73
CA TYR A 347 3.28 -16.22 8.73
C TYR A 347 4.47 -17.18 8.66
N ALA A 348 5.02 -17.60 9.81
CA ALA A 348 6.13 -18.55 9.88
C ALA A 348 5.73 -19.97 9.45
N PHE A 349 4.49 -20.38 9.73
CA PHE A 349 4.00 -21.74 9.49
C PHE A 349 3.06 -21.85 8.29
N GLY A 350 2.92 -20.81 7.46
CA GLY A 350 2.17 -20.91 6.20
C GLY A 350 2.69 -22.03 5.28
N PHE A 351 3.99 -22.36 5.38
CA PHE A 351 4.63 -23.48 4.67
C PHE A 351 4.07 -24.84 5.11
N VAL A 352 3.88 -24.96 6.42
CA VAL A 352 3.46 -26.17 7.11
C VAL A 352 2.02 -26.49 6.73
N LEU A 353 1.16 -25.48 6.55
CA LEU A 353 -0.24 -25.66 6.10
C LEU A 353 -0.37 -26.11 4.65
N MET A 354 0.60 -25.82 3.78
CA MET A 354 0.60 -26.37 2.42
C MET A 354 1.07 -27.84 2.39
N THR A 355 1.79 -28.30 3.42
CA THR A 355 2.41 -29.64 3.48
C THR A 355 1.40 -30.81 3.43
N PRO A 356 0.22 -30.78 4.11
CA PRO A 356 -0.81 -31.81 3.96
C PRO A 356 -1.22 -32.05 2.50
N GLN A 357 -1.34 -30.97 1.71
CA GLN A 357 -1.73 -31.08 0.31
C GLN A 357 -0.62 -31.76 -0.52
N LEU A 358 0.66 -31.44 -0.27
CA LEU A 358 1.78 -32.15 -0.90
C LEU A 358 1.87 -33.62 -0.46
N TYR A 359 1.57 -33.92 0.79
CA TYR A 359 1.59 -35.29 1.31
C TYR A 359 0.47 -36.16 0.71
N ILE A 360 -0.72 -35.59 0.51
CA ILE A 360 -1.83 -36.26 -0.17
C ILE A 360 -1.45 -36.59 -1.61
N ASN A 361 -0.84 -35.67 -2.35
CA ASN A 361 -0.35 -35.93 -3.71
C ASN A 361 0.66 -37.08 -3.73
N TYR A 362 1.60 -37.10 -2.78
CA TYR A 362 2.59 -38.17 -2.64
C TYR A 362 1.93 -39.53 -2.35
N LYS A 363 0.98 -39.57 -1.42
CA LYS A 363 0.32 -40.83 -1.02
C LYS A 363 -0.62 -41.37 -2.10
N LEU A 364 -1.33 -40.49 -2.80
CA LEU A 364 -2.23 -40.85 -3.90
C LEU A 364 -1.49 -41.10 -5.22
N LYS A 365 -0.18 -40.80 -5.29
CA LYS A 365 0.66 -40.89 -6.50
C LYS A 365 -0.01 -40.24 -7.73
N SER A 366 -0.74 -39.15 -7.51
CA SER A 366 -1.46 -38.43 -8.56
C SER A 366 -1.57 -36.96 -8.20
N VAL A 367 -1.37 -36.11 -9.20
CA VAL A 367 -1.45 -34.65 -9.12
C VAL A 367 -2.72 -34.12 -9.82
N ALA A 368 -3.58 -35.02 -10.32
CA ALA A 368 -4.71 -34.70 -11.21
C ALA A 368 -5.78 -33.80 -10.58
N ASN A 369 -5.85 -33.71 -9.24
CA ASN A 369 -7.01 -33.11 -8.57
C ASN A 369 -6.83 -31.63 -8.21
N LEU A 370 -5.61 -31.08 -8.34
CA LEU A 370 -5.32 -29.66 -8.08
C LEU A 370 -5.49 -28.81 -9.36
N PRO A 371 -6.05 -27.59 -9.27
CA PRO A 371 -6.27 -26.72 -10.42
C PRO A 371 -4.93 -26.17 -10.94
N TRP A 372 -4.38 -26.84 -11.96
CA TRP A 372 -3.08 -26.48 -12.57
C TRP A 372 -3.01 -25.02 -13.03
N ARG A 373 -4.08 -24.50 -13.64
CA ARG A 373 -4.11 -23.11 -14.12
C ARG A 373 -3.97 -22.11 -12.97
N VAL A 374 -4.69 -22.32 -11.86
CA VAL A 374 -4.57 -21.49 -10.64
C VAL A 374 -3.15 -21.54 -10.08
N PHE A 375 -2.59 -22.75 -10.00
CA PHE A 375 -1.26 -22.94 -9.46
C PHE A 375 -0.18 -22.27 -10.31
N MET A 376 -0.28 -22.37 -11.64
CA MET A 376 0.65 -21.71 -12.56
C MET A 376 0.55 -20.19 -12.48
N TYR A 377 -0.66 -19.63 -12.42
CA TYR A 377 -0.83 -18.18 -12.27
C TYR A 377 -0.26 -17.66 -10.95
N ARG A 378 -0.45 -18.40 -9.85
CA ARG A 378 0.16 -18.05 -8.55
C ARG A 378 1.68 -18.16 -8.57
N ALA A 379 2.23 -19.19 -9.23
CA ALA A 379 3.67 -19.34 -9.37
C ALA A 379 4.30 -18.21 -10.18
N CYS A 380 3.66 -17.78 -11.28
CA CYS A 380 4.11 -16.61 -12.02
C CYS A 380 4.18 -15.35 -11.14
N ASN A 381 3.21 -15.17 -10.24
CA ASN A 381 3.24 -14.07 -9.28
C ASN A 381 4.43 -14.18 -8.31
N THR A 382 4.68 -15.36 -7.77
CA THR A 382 5.82 -15.58 -6.86
C THR A 382 7.17 -15.34 -7.54
N PHE A 383 7.35 -15.81 -8.79
CA PHE A 383 8.57 -15.53 -9.56
C PHE A 383 8.78 -14.04 -9.84
N ILE A 384 7.70 -13.32 -10.11
CA ILE A 384 7.74 -11.87 -10.28
C ILE A 384 8.16 -11.19 -8.96
N ASP A 385 7.58 -11.61 -7.83
CA ASP A 385 7.91 -11.06 -6.52
C ASP A 385 9.38 -11.31 -6.13
N ASP A 386 9.92 -12.48 -6.44
CA ASP A 386 11.32 -12.83 -6.20
C ASP A 386 12.27 -11.99 -7.06
N LEU A 387 11.96 -11.80 -8.36
CA LEU A 387 12.71 -10.90 -9.23
C LEU A 387 12.74 -9.47 -8.66
N PHE A 388 11.63 -9.01 -8.10
CA PHE A 388 11.53 -7.69 -7.47
C PHE A 388 12.20 -7.61 -6.10
N ALA A 389 12.21 -8.70 -5.33
CA ALA A 389 12.91 -8.77 -4.05
C ALA A 389 14.43 -8.61 -4.19
N PHE A 390 14.99 -8.90 -5.38
CA PHE A 390 16.40 -8.63 -5.71
C PHE A 390 16.67 -7.18 -6.14
N ILE A 391 15.66 -6.51 -6.73
CA ILE A 391 15.80 -5.16 -7.29
C ILE A 391 15.44 -4.07 -6.27
N ILE A 392 14.39 -4.30 -5.48
CA ILE A 392 13.83 -3.37 -4.51
C ILE A 392 14.08 -3.92 -3.10
N LYS A 393 14.54 -3.07 -2.18
CA LYS A 393 14.69 -3.45 -0.76
C LYS A 393 13.31 -3.70 -0.15
N MET A 394 12.82 -4.93 -0.26
CA MET A 394 11.61 -5.38 0.40
C MET A 394 11.88 -5.80 1.86
N PRO A 395 10.88 -5.68 2.76
CA PRO A 395 10.95 -6.24 4.10
C PRO A 395 11.29 -7.73 4.06
N THR A 396 12.17 -8.18 4.96
CA THR A 396 12.65 -9.57 5.03
C THR A 396 11.51 -10.59 5.17
N MET A 397 10.42 -10.22 5.85
CA MET A 397 9.22 -11.05 5.99
C MET A 397 8.53 -11.34 4.65
N HIS A 398 8.43 -10.34 3.76
CA HIS A 398 7.84 -10.52 2.44
C HIS A 398 8.72 -11.43 1.58
N ARG A 399 10.03 -11.22 1.62
CA ARG A 399 11.02 -12.06 0.91
C ARG A 399 10.97 -13.52 1.36
N LEU A 400 10.82 -13.76 2.65
CA LEU A 400 10.70 -15.11 3.20
C LEU A 400 9.40 -15.79 2.75
N SER A 401 8.30 -15.03 2.63
CA SER A 401 7.01 -15.55 2.14
C SER A 401 7.03 -15.87 0.64
N ALA A 402 7.70 -15.07 -0.18
CA ALA A 402 7.87 -15.35 -1.61
C ALA A 402 8.76 -16.59 -1.82
N PHE A 403 9.92 -16.63 -1.14
CA PHE A 403 10.81 -17.80 -1.15
C PHE A 403 10.12 -19.10 -0.70
N ARG A 404 9.21 -19.02 0.27
CA ARG A 404 8.40 -20.16 0.73
C ARG A 404 7.55 -20.73 -0.41
N ASP A 405 6.83 -19.87 -1.12
CA ASP A 405 5.90 -20.28 -2.18
C ASP A 405 6.67 -20.88 -3.39
N ASP A 406 7.88 -20.39 -3.65
CA ASP A 406 8.81 -20.94 -4.64
C ASP A 406 9.32 -22.35 -4.30
N VAL A 407 9.69 -22.60 -3.04
CA VAL A 407 10.09 -23.95 -2.60
C VAL A 407 8.93 -24.94 -2.78
N VAL A 408 7.71 -24.54 -2.42
CA VAL A 408 6.51 -25.35 -2.63
C VAL A 408 6.26 -25.61 -4.11
N PHE A 409 6.47 -24.59 -4.96
CA PHE A 409 6.36 -24.72 -6.41
C PHE A 409 7.34 -25.76 -6.98
N ILE A 410 8.60 -25.74 -6.57
CA ILE A 410 9.61 -26.70 -7.01
C ILE A 410 9.24 -28.12 -6.60
N ILE A 411 8.83 -28.35 -5.34
CA ILE A 411 8.43 -29.69 -4.88
C ILE A 411 7.24 -30.19 -5.70
N TYR A 412 6.26 -29.32 -6.00
CA TYR A 412 5.13 -29.67 -6.84
C TYR A 412 5.54 -30.06 -8.27
N LEU A 413 6.47 -29.32 -8.90
CA LEU A 413 7.00 -29.68 -10.23
C LEU A 413 7.65 -31.07 -10.23
N VAL A 414 8.42 -31.38 -9.20
CA VAL A 414 9.03 -32.71 -9.02
C VAL A 414 7.96 -33.79 -8.87
N GLN A 415 6.93 -33.55 -8.04
CA GLN A 415 5.82 -34.48 -7.87
C GLN A 415 5.09 -34.72 -9.20
N ARG A 416 4.86 -33.68 -10.00
CA ARG A 416 4.21 -33.83 -11.30
C ARG A 416 5.05 -34.60 -12.31
N TRP A 417 6.38 -34.40 -12.29
CA TRP A 417 7.28 -35.16 -13.15
C TRP A 417 7.32 -36.65 -12.77
N GLN A 418 7.25 -36.96 -11.47
CA GLN A 418 7.29 -38.32 -10.96
C GLN A 418 5.94 -39.06 -11.06
N TYR A 419 4.81 -38.34 -11.00
CA TYR A 419 3.45 -38.90 -11.05
C TYR A 419 2.71 -38.40 -12.31
N PRO A 420 2.75 -39.15 -13.42
CA PRO A 420 2.08 -38.73 -14.65
C PRO A 420 0.57 -38.62 -14.45
N VAL A 421 -0.02 -37.57 -15.04
CA VAL A 421 -1.47 -37.35 -15.04
C VAL A 421 -2.10 -38.44 -15.89
N ASP A 422 -2.84 -39.34 -15.26
CA ASP A 422 -3.51 -40.43 -15.95
C ASP A 422 -4.60 -39.88 -16.89
N PRO A 423 -4.41 -39.88 -18.22
CA PRO A 423 -5.32 -39.21 -19.17
C PRO A 423 -6.69 -39.91 -19.25
N THR A 424 -6.77 -41.14 -18.74
CA THR A 424 -7.97 -41.98 -18.78
C THR A 424 -9.00 -41.59 -17.71
N ARG A 425 -8.60 -40.84 -16.69
CA ARG A 425 -9.50 -40.22 -15.71
C ARG A 425 -9.98 -38.88 -16.29
N LYS A 426 -11.06 -38.89 -17.08
CA LYS A 426 -11.72 -37.66 -17.58
C LYS A 426 -12.23 -36.81 -16.41
N GLU A 427 -11.36 -36.00 -15.82
CA GLU A 427 -11.73 -34.94 -14.89
C GLU A 427 -11.78 -33.59 -15.62
N GLY A 428 -12.91 -33.35 -16.30
CA GLY A 428 -13.58 -32.05 -16.42
C GLY A 428 -12.81 -30.75 -16.62
N PHE A 429 -11.76 -30.68 -17.46
CA PHE A 429 -11.22 -29.38 -17.87
C PHE A 429 -10.80 -29.21 -19.34
N ASP A 430 -10.83 -30.27 -20.16
CA ASP A 430 -10.39 -30.19 -21.57
C ASP A 430 -11.39 -30.79 -22.58
N GLY A 431 -12.70 -30.60 -22.39
CA GLY A 431 -13.70 -31.19 -23.29
C GLY A 431 -15.02 -30.43 -23.36
N GLU A 432 -14.98 -29.13 -23.67
CA GLU A 432 -16.17 -28.39 -24.14
C GLU A 432 -15.81 -27.04 -24.78
N GLU A 433 -14.82 -27.01 -25.67
CA GLU A 433 -14.74 -25.97 -26.70
C GLU A 433 -14.47 -26.69 -28.04
N ASP A 434 -15.21 -26.29 -29.08
CA ASP A 434 -15.27 -26.85 -30.43
C ASP A 434 -16.06 -28.15 -30.64
N ASN A 435 -17.38 -28.00 -30.68
CA ASN A 435 -18.16 -28.73 -31.68
C ASN A 435 -18.88 -27.70 -32.56
N PRO A 436 -18.40 -27.39 -33.78
CA PRO A 436 -19.17 -26.59 -34.71
C PRO A 436 -20.40 -27.41 -35.08
N LYS A 437 -21.58 -26.86 -34.77
CA LYS A 437 -22.84 -27.38 -35.27
C LYS A 437 -22.72 -27.53 -36.79
N LYS A 438 -22.73 -28.78 -37.27
CA LYS A 438 -23.12 -29.07 -38.65
C LYS A 438 -24.63 -28.94 -38.69
N ASP A 439 -25.08 -27.89 -39.36
CA ASP A 439 -26.44 -27.80 -39.86
C ASP A 439 -26.58 -28.84 -40.98
N ASP A 440 -27.53 -29.77 -40.82
CA ASP A 440 -28.19 -30.51 -41.89
C ASP A 440 -29.71 -30.29 -41.75
#